data_AF-A0ABD4Z9Y0-F1
#
_entry.id   AF-A0ABD4Z9Y0-F1
#
_cell.length_a   1.000
_cell.length_b   1.000
_cell.length_c   1.000
_cell.angle_alpha   90.00
_cell.angle_beta   90.00
_cell.angle_gamma   90.00
#
_symmetry.space_group_name_H-M   'P 1'
#
loop_
_entity.id
_entity.type
_entity.pdbx_description
1 polymer ?
#
loop_
_entity_poly.entity_id
_entity_poly.type
_entity_poly.pdbx_seq_one_letter_code
_entity_poly.pdbx_strand_id
1 'polypeptide(L)'
;MNLKEIRKSIESLIDKDSVDVDVVYDLYVEFVKEMSKNISHKYKDVDAWNIEMLDEAVDLICDYLNGSSKVIEVWDAIWDAKIDKRKISGDVVLKFLDVVKMAEKLYGV
;
A
#
# COMPACT_ATOMS: atom_id res chain seq x y z
N MET A 1 -9.20 3.26 -6.45
CA MET A 1 -9.78 1.90 -6.43
C MET A 1 -10.28 1.59 -5.03
N ASN A 2 -11.22 0.65 -4.83
CA ASN A 2 -11.58 0.20 -3.47
C ASN A 2 -10.67 -0.94 -2.97
N LEU A 3 -10.69 -1.23 -1.67
CA LEU A 3 -9.83 -2.26 -1.04
C LEU A 3 -9.97 -3.65 -1.68
N LYS A 4 -11.19 -4.05 -2.06
CA LYS A 4 -11.46 -5.36 -2.67
C LYS A 4 -10.84 -5.50 -4.06
N GLU A 5 -10.87 -4.42 -4.85
CA GLU A 5 -10.21 -4.36 -6.17
C GLU A 5 -8.69 -4.41 -6.00
N ILE A 6 -8.14 -3.66 -5.03
CA ILE A 6 -6.71 -3.66 -4.71
C ILE A 6 -6.25 -5.07 -4.31
N ARG A 7 -6.98 -5.75 -3.42
CA ARG A 7 -6.67 -7.12 -3.01
C ARG A 7 -6.58 -8.08 -4.19
N LYS A 8 -7.59 -8.07 -5.07
CA LYS A 8 -7.62 -8.93 -6.26
C LYS A 8 -6.45 -8.65 -7.20
N SER A 9 -6.09 -7.37 -7.37
CA SER A 9 -4.93 -6.99 -8.18
C SER A 9 -3.64 -7.55 -7.57
N ILE A 10 -3.45 -7.44 -6.25
CA ILE A 10 -2.29 -8.03 -5.56
C ILE A 10 -2.29 -9.56 -5.69
N GLU A 11 -3.44 -10.21 -5.50
CA GLU A 11 -3.57 -11.66 -5.64
C GLU A 11 -3.13 -12.17 -7.02
N SER A 12 -3.42 -11.41 -8.10
CA SER A 12 -2.97 -11.73 -9.45
C SER A 12 -1.45 -11.63 -9.68
N LEU A 13 -0.72 -11.09 -8.71
CA LEU A 13 0.73 -10.90 -8.76
C LEU A 13 1.50 -11.95 -7.96
N ILE A 14 0.84 -12.77 -7.13
CA ILE A 14 1.49 -13.70 -6.19
C ILE A 14 2.26 -14.82 -6.90
N ASP A 15 1.72 -15.34 -8.01
CA ASP A 15 2.34 -16.45 -8.75
C ASP A 15 3.53 -16.01 -9.63
N LYS A 16 3.94 -14.74 -9.53
CA LYS A 16 5.06 -14.19 -10.32
C LYS A 16 6.32 -14.16 -9.46
N ASP A 17 7.39 -14.78 -9.96
CA ASP A 17 8.70 -14.78 -9.29
C ASP A 17 9.28 -13.37 -9.07
N SER A 18 8.93 -12.42 -9.94
CA SER A 18 9.29 -11.02 -9.82
C SER A 18 8.25 -10.13 -10.49
N VAL A 19 7.93 -9.00 -9.85
CA VAL A 19 6.90 -8.06 -10.31
C VAL A 19 7.53 -6.72 -10.64
N ASP A 20 7.01 -6.06 -11.67
CA ASP A 20 7.38 -4.68 -11.98
C ASP A 20 7.06 -3.78 -10.78
N VAL A 21 8.05 -3.02 -10.31
CA VAL A 21 7.90 -2.14 -9.16
C VAL A 21 6.88 -1.04 -9.42
N ASP A 22 6.73 -0.60 -10.66
CA ASP A 22 5.77 0.46 -11.01
C ASP A 22 4.34 -0.01 -10.74
N VAL A 23 4.03 -1.26 -11.07
CA VAL A 23 2.71 -1.85 -10.81
C VAL A 23 2.44 -1.97 -9.32
N VAL A 24 3.41 -2.42 -8.54
CA VAL A 24 3.25 -2.60 -7.08
C VAL A 24 3.15 -1.24 -6.40
N TYR A 25 3.96 -0.27 -6.82
CA TYR A 25 3.93 1.11 -6.34
C TYR A 25 2.57 1.76 -6.59
N ASP A 26 2.03 1.66 -7.81
CA ASP A 26 0.73 2.23 -8.13
C ASP A 26 -0.40 1.62 -7.28
N LEU A 27 -0.36 0.29 -7.08
CA LEU A 27 -1.32 -0.39 -6.21
C LEU A 27 -1.19 0.04 -4.74
N TYR A 28 0.03 0.24 -4.25
CA TYR A 28 0.27 0.71 -2.89
C TYR A 28 -0.19 2.16 -2.71
N VAL A 29 0.05 3.03 -3.68
CA VAL A 29 -0.46 4.41 -3.70
C VAL A 29 -1.99 4.42 -3.69
N GLU A 30 -2.65 3.58 -4.47
CA GLU A 30 -4.11 3.47 -4.45
C GLU A 30 -4.63 2.96 -3.09
N PHE A 31 -3.92 2.03 -2.45
CA PHE A 31 -4.20 1.61 -1.08
C PHE A 31 -4.08 2.76 -0.08
N VAL A 32 -3.00 3.52 -0.13
CA VAL A 32 -2.77 4.67 0.75
C VAL A 32 -3.87 5.72 0.55
N LYS A 33 -4.21 6.06 -0.70
CA LYS A 33 -5.30 7.00 -1.01
C LYS A 33 -6.64 6.53 -0.47
N GLU A 34 -6.97 5.25 -0.63
CA GLU A 34 -8.25 4.71 -0.17
C GLU A 34 -8.36 4.71 1.36
N MET A 35 -7.28 4.31 2.05
CA MET A 35 -7.25 4.28 3.52
C MET A 35 -7.23 5.69 4.12
N SER A 36 -6.41 6.57 3.58
CA SER A 36 -6.17 7.91 4.14
C SER A 36 -7.42 8.79 4.13
N LYS A 37 -8.29 8.68 3.11
CA LYS A 37 -9.59 9.37 3.04
C LYS A 37 -10.50 9.06 4.23
N ASN A 38 -10.39 7.86 4.79
CA ASN A 38 -11.19 7.39 5.90
C ASN A 38 -10.56 7.72 7.26
N ILE A 39 -9.22 7.88 7.29
CA ILE A 39 -8.48 8.21 8.51
C ILE A 39 -8.49 9.71 8.79
N SER A 40 -8.31 10.55 7.77
CA SER A 40 -8.21 12.00 7.95
C SER A 40 -8.90 12.80 6.86
N HIS A 41 -9.64 13.83 7.28
CA HIS A 41 -10.30 14.78 6.38
C HIS A 41 -9.31 15.50 5.45
N LYS A 42 -8.03 15.63 5.84
CA LYS A 42 -7.01 16.31 5.03
C LYS A 42 -6.76 15.64 3.67
N TYR A 43 -7.13 14.37 3.52
CA TYR A 43 -6.88 13.57 2.31
C TYR A 43 -8.11 13.32 1.44
N LYS A 44 -9.30 13.83 1.82
CA LYS A 44 -10.54 13.53 1.07
C LYS A 44 -10.55 14.09 -0.34
N ASP A 45 -10.02 15.31 -0.51
CA ASP A 45 -10.09 16.09 -1.75
C ASP A 45 -8.70 16.45 -2.28
N VAL A 46 -7.72 15.55 -2.08
CA VAL A 46 -6.36 15.75 -2.58
C VAL A 46 -6.26 15.29 -4.04
N ASP A 47 -6.09 16.25 -4.94
CA ASP A 47 -5.95 16.01 -6.38
C ASP A 47 -4.55 15.50 -6.77
N ALA A 48 -3.51 15.97 -6.08
CA ALA A 48 -2.12 15.63 -6.38
C ALA A 48 -1.39 15.18 -5.11
N TRP A 49 -0.77 14.00 -5.19
CA TRP A 49 0.00 13.39 -4.11
C TRP A 49 1.49 13.51 -4.42
N ASN A 50 2.25 14.12 -3.52
CA ASN A 50 3.71 14.06 -3.51
C ASN A 50 4.20 12.96 -2.55
N ILE A 51 5.51 12.72 -2.53
CA ILE A 51 6.09 11.63 -1.75
C ILE A 51 5.96 11.88 -0.24
N GLU A 52 6.15 13.12 0.21
CA GLU A 52 6.05 13.47 1.62
C GLU A 52 4.62 13.26 2.16
N MET A 53 3.61 13.55 1.34
CA MET A 53 2.21 13.29 1.67
C MET A 53 1.89 11.80 1.74
N LEU A 54 2.54 10.98 0.91
CA LEU A 54 2.40 9.52 0.96
C LEU A 54 3.05 8.98 2.23
N ASP A 55 4.25 9.42 2.57
CA ASP A 55 4.96 9.04 3.81
C ASP A 55 4.11 9.37 5.04
N GLU A 56 3.61 10.60 5.15
CA GLU A 56 2.72 10.99 6.26
C GLU A 56 1.44 10.13 6.32
N ALA A 57 0.88 9.76 5.17
CA ALA A 57 -0.31 8.94 5.12
C ALA A 57 -0.02 7.49 5.53
N VAL A 58 1.14 6.96 5.15
CA VAL A 58 1.63 5.63 5.54
C VAL A 58 1.78 5.54 7.05
N ASP A 59 2.38 6.56 7.70
CA ASP A 59 2.51 6.63 9.15
C ASP A 59 1.13 6.61 9.84
N LEU A 60 0.19 7.42 9.35
CA LEU A 60 -1.17 7.45 9.88
C LEU A 60 -1.90 6.10 9.69
N ILE A 61 -1.67 5.41 8.57
CA ILE A 61 -2.23 4.08 8.33
C ILE A 61 -1.59 3.05 9.27
N CYS A 62 -0.28 3.14 9.53
CA CYS A 62 0.42 2.30 10.49
C CYS A 62 -0.22 2.42 11.87
N ASP A 63 -0.39 3.64 12.37
CA ASP A 63 -1.05 3.93 13.64
C ASP A 63 -2.48 3.41 13.67
N TYR A 64 -3.23 3.65 12.59
CA TYR A 64 -4.63 3.21 12.45
C TYR A 64 -4.77 1.67 12.44
N LEU A 65 -3.79 0.96 11.90
CA LEU A 65 -3.71 -0.50 11.89
C LEU A 65 -3.01 -1.05 13.14
N ASN A 66 -3.19 -0.40 14.30
CA ASN A 66 -2.64 -0.76 15.60
C ASN A 66 -1.09 -0.78 15.64
N GLY A 67 -0.43 0.16 14.95
CA GLY A 67 1.03 0.28 14.93
C GLY A 67 1.72 -0.87 14.19
N SER A 68 1.08 -1.42 13.16
CA SER A 68 1.64 -2.54 12.40
C SER A 68 2.82 -2.09 11.55
N SER A 69 4.04 -2.37 12.01
CA SER A 69 5.29 -2.03 11.28
C SER A 69 5.32 -2.57 9.85
N LYS A 70 4.54 -3.63 9.57
CA LYS A 70 4.38 -4.20 8.21
C LYS A 70 3.97 -3.16 7.18
N VAL A 71 3.19 -2.15 7.55
CA VAL A 71 2.76 -1.09 6.62
C VAL A 71 3.98 -0.33 6.11
N ILE A 72 4.83 0.12 7.03
CA ILE A 72 6.07 0.87 6.76
C ILE A 72 7.09 -0.02 6.05
N GLU A 73 7.31 -1.25 6.55
CA GLU A 73 8.25 -2.20 5.93
C GLU A 73 7.94 -2.47 4.45
N VAL A 74 6.66 -2.57 4.10
CA VAL A 74 6.23 -2.77 2.70
C VAL A 74 6.46 -1.51 1.89
N TRP A 75 6.13 -0.34 2.44
CA TRP A 75 6.36 0.94 1.77
C TRP A 75 7.84 1.15 1.46
N ASP A 76 8.72 1.00 2.46
CA ASP A 76 10.17 1.15 2.31
C ASP A 76 10.70 0.19 1.23
N ALA A 77 10.30 -1.09 1.27
CA ALA A 77 10.76 -2.06 0.29
C ALA A 77 10.33 -1.72 -1.16
N ILE A 78 9.14 -1.15 -1.33
CA ILE A 78 8.63 -0.69 -2.63
C ILE A 78 9.39 0.56 -3.07
N TRP A 79 9.56 1.53 -2.18
CA TRP A 79 10.20 2.80 -2.47
C TRP A 79 11.68 2.64 -2.82
N ASP A 80 12.41 1.85 -2.03
CA ASP A 80 13.80 1.49 -2.32
C ASP A 80 13.90 0.83 -3.70
N ALA A 81 13.00 -0.10 -4.00
CA ALA A 81 12.99 -0.76 -5.29
C ALA A 81 12.67 0.19 -6.45
N LYS A 82 11.83 1.20 -6.22
CA LYS A 82 11.45 2.22 -7.20
C LYS A 82 12.64 3.14 -7.50
N ILE A 83 13.37 3.57 -6.47
CA ILE A 83 14.60 4.37 -6.60
C ILE A 83 15.65 3.58 -7.39
N ASP A 84 15.87 2.32 -7.01
CA ASP A 84 16.87 1.44 -7.61
C ASP A 84 16.45 0.85 -8.98
N LYS A 85 15.19 1.09 -9.40
CA LYS A 85 14.59 0.56 -10.63
C LYS A 85 14.70 -0.97 -10.73
N ARG A 86 14.53 -1.64 -9.59
CA ARG A 86 14.60 -3.10 -9.46
C ARG A 86 13.20 -3.69 -9.35
N LYS A 87 13.07 -4.97 -9.65
CA LYS A 87 11.80 -5.69 -9.47
C LYS A 87 11.51 -5.95 -8.00
N ILE A 88 10.23 -6.11 -7.71
CA ILE A 88 9.72 -6.51 -6.39
C ILE A 88 9.68 -8.04 -6.30
N SER A 89 10.12 -8.58 -5.16
CA SER A 89 10.03 -10.02 -4.87
C SER A 89 8.61 -10.42 -4.45
N GLY A 90 8.24 -11.68 -4.69
CA GLY A 90 6.96 -12.23 -4.25
C GLY A 90 6.71 -12.06 -2.74
N ASP A 91 7.74 -12.12 -1.91
CA ASP A 91 7.63 -11.92 -0.46
C ASP A 91 7.08 -10.55 -0.08
N VAL A 92 7.50 -9.48 -0.77
CA VAL A 92 6.98 -8.12 -0.54
C VAL A 92 5.52 -8.04 -0.99
N VAL A 93 5.16 -8.68 -2.09
CA VAL A 93 3.76 -8.77 -2.57
C VAL A 93 2.87 -9.50 -1.54
N LEU A 94 3.37 -10.58 -0.95
CA LEU A 94 2.67 -11.32 0.11
C LEU A 94 2.50 -10.48 1.38
N LYS A 95 3.55 -9.77 1.81
CA LYS A 95 3.45 -8.82 2.93
C LYS A 95 2.44 -7.70 2.64
N PHE A 96 2.41 -7.21 1.41
CA PHE A 96 1.43 -6.20 1.01
C PHE A 96 -0.01 -6.76 1.07
N LEU A 97 -0.22 -7.99 0.60
CA LEU A 97 -1.51 -8.66 0.73
C LEU A 97 -1.96 -8.80 2.19
N ASP A 98 -1.05 -9.15 3.08
CA ASP A 98 -1.33 -9.20 4.53
C ASP A 98 -1.80 -7.85 5.06
N VAL A 99 -1.16 -6.75 4.65
CA VAL A 99 -1.56 -5.38 5.01
C VAL A 99 -2.97 -5.07 4.54
N VAL A 100 -3.31 -5.39 3.29
CA VAL A 100 -4.66 -5.16 2.77
C VAL A 100 -5.70 -6.00 3.51
N LYS A 101 -5.41 -7.26 3.84
CA LYS A 101 -6.31 -8.11 4.63
C LYS A 101 -6.52 -7.58 6.05
N MET A 102 -5.47 -7.02 6.69
CA MET A 102 -5.59 -6.36 7.98
C MET A 102 -6.53 -5.15 7.90
N ALA A 103 -6.40 -4.33 6.84
CA ALA A 103 -7.28 -3.21 6.60
C ALA A 103 -8.74 -3.66 6.38
N GLU A 104 -9.01 -4.62 5.48
CA GLU A 104 -10.37 -5.13 5.24
C GLU A 104 -11.05 -5.62 6.52
N LYS A 105 -10.33 -6.38 7.35
CA LYS A 105 -10.84 -6.89 8.62
C LYS A 105 -11.24 -5.78 9.59
N LEU A 106 -10.45 -4.69 9.63
CA LEU A 106 -10.73 -3.56 10.51
C LEU A 106 -11.91 -2.72 9.99
N TYR A 107 -12.05 -2.59 8.67
CA TYR A 107 -13.15 -1.87 8.03
C TYR A 107 -14.47 -2.67 7.94
N GLY A 108 -14.43 -3.99 8.17
CA GLY A 108 -15.61 -4.85 8.08
C GLY A 108 -16.06 -5.13 6.65
N VAL A 109 -15.11 -5.16 5.70
CA VAL A 109 -15.34 -5.40 4.26
C VAL A 109 -14.90 -6.81 3.86
#